data_AF-U2G3W6-F1
#
_entry.id   AF-U2G3W6-F1
#
_cell.length_a   1.000
_cell.length_b   1.000
_cell.length_c   1.000
_cell.angle_alpha   90.00
_cell.angle_beta   90.00
_cell.angle_gamma   90.00
#
_symmetry.space_group_name_H-M   'P 1'
#
loop_
_entity.id
_entity.type
_entity.pdbx_description
1 polymer ?
#
loop_
_entity_poly.entity_id
_entity_poly.type
_entity_poly.pdbx_seq_one_letter_code
_entity_poly.pdbx_strand_id
1 'polypeptide(L)'
;MRCTRSIGAGALGIAMFLAGGSAVQAADMVLVVNDGADSGFNDATPVAPEGGNTGVTLGAQRRIAFQYAADILGSRIDSSVPIRILAGFNPGLACERDSATLGAAGPLSYVANFSDDDRVEQNVFYPLALANALLASRVADTDNDIRATFNPNLDEGTDCLGGASWYYGVDGATPAGRPSFVSTVEHELTHGVGFVSLVALTDNATSRAGQFPQTSNGGARFPDIYSTFIQDLSFPGDPLWTELTDEQRAESLTNGPDVVWSDINTGSRAASILTDSRGLKEGRVMLYAPSSIRPGSSISHWDISLDPDQIMEPFATGNDNVDDGIGLSACLLEDIGWTLANGTRCPDEVDQAVAGRDENETPEDPAAQPATDDGGAATSGGSSDDGGSSGGGCTLTGEGRFEPLWVLLLAAAAAGVCRRRRVI
;
A
#
# COMPACT_ATOMS: atom_id res chain seq x y z
N MET A 1 53.26 67.92 -19.37
CA MET A 1 52.06 67.57 -18.60
C MET A 1 51.73 66.11 -18.89
N ARG A 2 51.54 65.26 -17.86
CA ARG A 2 51.22 63.83 -18.03
C ARG A 2 49.73 63.62 -17.72
N CYS A 3 48.96 63.10 -18.67
CA CYS A 3 47.58 62.70 -18.41
C CYS A 3 47.54 61.34 -17.70
N THR A 4 46.98 61.30 -16.51
CA THR A 4 46.65 60.06 -15.79
C THR A 4 45.30 59.52 -16.25
N ARG A 5 45.25 58.24 -16.65
CA ARG A 5 44.00 57.50 -16.89
C ARG A 5 43.46 56.98 -15.56
N SER A 6 42.21 57.30 -15.22
CA SER A 6 41.46 56.67 -14.13
C SER A 6 40.76 55.42 -14.65
N ILE A 7 41.02 54.26 -14.04
CA ILE A 7 40.26 53.03 -14.28
C ILE A 7 39.11 53.00 -13.28
N GLY A 8 37.87 53.08 -13.77
CA GLY A 8 36.68 52.90 -12.95
C GLY A 8 36.40 51.41 -12.73
N ALA A 9 36.40 50.95 -11.49
CA ALA A 9 35.96 49.60 -11.15
C ALA A 9 34.42 49.55 -11.16
N GLY A 10 33.85 48.84 -12.13
CA GLY A 10 32.42 48.52 -12.13
C GLY A 10 32.14 47.39 -11.13
N ALA A 11 31.40 47.68 -10.07
CA ALA A 11 30.93 46.66 -9.14
C ALA A 11 29.81 45.83 -9.79
N LEU A 12 30.10 44.57 -10.11
CA LEU A 12 29.12 43.63 -10.64
C LEU A 12 28.28 43.08 -9.47
N GLY A 13 27.08 43.62 -9.29
CA GLY A 13 26.15 43.15 -8.26
C GLY A 13 25.58 41.78 -8.63
N ILE A 14 26.06 40.72 -7.98
CA ILE A 14 25.45 39.38 -8.06
C ILE A 14 24.19 39.39 -7.20
N ALA A 15 23.03 39.45 -7.84
CA ALA A 15 21.76 39.19 -7.18
C ALA A 15 21.63 37.67 -6.94
N MET A 16 21.86 37.24 -5.70
CA MET A 16 21.45 35.91 -5.27
C MET A 16 19.91 35.86 -5.24
N PHE A 17 19.32 35.25 -6.26
CA PHE A 17 17.98 34.70 -6.14
C PHE A 17 18.07 33.51 -5.18
N LEU A 18 17.68 33.74 -3.92
CA LEU A 18 17.28 32.67 -3.02
C LEU A 18 15.99 32.07 -3.58
N ALA A 19 16.11 31.01 -4.38
CA ALA A 19 14.99 30.14 -4.66
C ALA A 19 14.55 29.52 -3.34
N GLY A 20 13.42 29.99 -2.81
CA GLY A 20 12.76 29.34 -1.68
C GLY A 20 12.18 28.03 -2.16
N GLY A 21 12.98 26.97 -2.14
CA GLY A 21 12.44 25.61 -2.22
C GLY A 21 11.54 25.38 -1.02
N SER A 22 10.33 24.87 -1.25
CA SER A 22 9.50 24.32 -0.18
C SER A 22 10.34 23.27 0.55
N ALA A 23 10.38 23.34 1.88
CA ALA A 23 10.96 22.25 2.65
C ALA A 23 10.04 21.05 2.51
N VAL A 24 10.59 19.93 2.03
CA VAL A 24 9.87 18.66 1.95
C VAL A 24 9.50 18.24 3.38
N GLN A 25 8.23 17.93 3.59
CA GLN A 25 7.62 17.70 4.90
C GLN A 25 6.89 16.36 4.89
N ALA A 26 7.26 15.46 5.81
CA ALA A 26 6.51 14.23 6.06
C ALA A 26 5.00 14.49 6.14
N ALA A 27 4.21 13.61 5.52
CA ALA A 27 2.77 13.65 5.60
C ALA A 27 2.28 13.26 7.00
N ASP A 28 1.39 14.08 7.55
CA ASP A 28 0.66 13.79 8.79
C ASP A 28 -0.46 12.78 8.51
N MET A 29 -0.31 11.55 8.99
CA MET A 29 -1.19 10.42 8.73
C MET A 29 -2.11 10.18 9.93
N VAL A 30 -3.35 10.66 9.84
CA VAL A 30 -4.25 10.83 10.98
C VAL A 30 -5.31 9.72 11.03
N LEU A 31 -5.26 8.86 12.05
CA LEU A 31 -6.31 7.89 12.36
C LEU A 31 -7.62 8.57 12.76
N VAL A 32 -8.70 8.27 12.03
CA VAL A 32 -10.08 8.61 12.38
C VAL A 32 -10.82 7.31 12.69
N VAL A 33 -11.06 7.06 13.98
CA VAL A 33 -11.67 5.81 14.47
C VAL A 33 -13.14 5.71 14.05
N ASN A 34 -13.48 4.61 13.37
CA ASN A 34 -14.82 4.27 12.90
C ASN A 34 -15.49 3.17 13.75
N ASP A 35 -14.86 2.73 14.84
CA ASP A 35 -15.36 1.69 15.74
C ASP A 35 -16.32 2.24 16.80
N GLY A 36 -17.27 1.40 17.21
CA GLY A 36 -18.14 1.67 18.36
C GLY A 36 -17.39 1.63 19.70
N ALA A 37 -18.07 2.02 20.78
CA ALA A 37 -17.54 1.84 22.14
C ALA A 37 -17.22 0.36 22.43
N ASP A 38 -16.15 0.11 23.18
CA ASP A 38 -15.70 -1.23 23.59
C ASP A 38 -15.46 -2.22 22.43
N SER A 39 -15.09 -1.74 21.24
CA SER A 39 -14.85 -2.57 20.04
C SER A 39 -13.70 -2.06 19.17
N GLY A 40 -13.03 -2.93 18.41
CA GLY A 40 -11.95 -2.56 17.48
C GLY A 40 -10.84 -1.74 18.14
N PHE A 41 -10.55 -0.54 17.65
CA PHE A 41 -9.62 0.42 18.25
C PHE A 41 -10.06 0.90 19.65
N ASN A 42 -11.35 0.84 19.99
CA ASN A 42 -11.90 1.22 21.30
C ASN A 42 -12.03 0.04 22.28
N ASP A 43 -11.55 -1.15 21.92
CA ASP A 43 -11.67 -2.35 22.74
C ASP A 43 -10.94 -2.21 24.09
N ALA A 44 -11.72 -2.28 25.18
CA ALA A 44 -11.27 -2.11 26.55
C ALA A 44 -10.73 -3.40 27.20
N THR A 45 -10.70 -4.53 26.46
CA THR A 45 -10.23 -5.83 26.96
C THR A 45 -8.79 -5.72 27.47
N PRO A 46 -8.51 -5.98 28.77
CA PRO A 46 -7.17 -5.87 29.32
C PRO A 46 -6.21 -6.91 28.73
N VAL A 47 -5.06 -6.45 28.25
CA VAL A 47 -3.97 -7.28 27.71
C VAL A 47 -2.64 -6.84 28.29
N ALA A 48 -1.64 -7.72 28.25
CA ALA A 48 -0.28 -7.35 28.60
C ALA A 48 0.41 -6.69 27.38
N PRO A 49 1.25 -5.66 27.58
CA PRO A 49 2.15 -5.14 26.55
C PRO A 49 2.94 -6.25 25.84
N GLU A 50 3.02 -6.19 24.51
CA GLU A 50 3.79 -7.13 23.69
C GLU A 50 4.63 -6.40 22.64
N GLY A 51 5.80 -6.94 22.27
CA GLY A 51 6.57 -6.47 21.12
C GLY A 51 6.91 -4.98 21.11
N GLY A 52 7.27 -4.39 22.25
CA GLY A 52 7.49 -2.94 22.38
C GLY A 52 6.22 -2.08 22.43
N ASN A 53 5.04 -2.61 22.10
CA ASN A 53 3.77 -1.92 22.20
C ASN A 53 3.32 -1.81 23.66
N THR A 54 3.23 -0.57 24.16
CA THR A 54 2.92 -0.26 25.58
C THR A 54 1.44 -0.35 25.94
N GLY A 55 0.55 -0.64 24.98
CA GLY A 55 -0.89 -0.72 25.20
C GLY A 55 -1.29 -1.79 26.22
N VAL A 56 -2.15 -1.40 27.17
CA VAL A 56 -2.69 -2.27 28.23
C VAL A 56 -4.14 -2.71 28.00
N THR A 57 -4.74 -2.29 26.88
CA THR A 57 -6.00 -2.83 26.35
C THR A 57 -5.82 -3.16 24.87
N LEU A 58 -6.63 -4.08 24.36
CA LEU A 58 -6.53 -4.53 22.97
C LEU A 58 -6.71 -3.37 21.97
N GLY A 59 -7.66 -2.47 22.23
CA GLY A 59 -7.84 -1.25 21.44
C GLY A 59 -6.66 -0.27 21.51
N ALA A 60 -6.01 -0.15 22.67
CA ALA A 60 -4.80 0.66 22.80
C ALA A 60 -3.63 0.07 22.00
N GLN A 61 -3.44 -1.27 22.02
CA GLN A 61 -2.42 -1.93 21.21
C GLN A 61 -2.69 -1.75 19.71
N ARG A 62 -3.93 -1.97 19.25
CA ARG A 62 -4.38 -1.71 17.88
C ARG A 62 -4.07 -0.27 17.43
N ARG A 63 -4.35 0.74 18.27
CA ARG A 63 -4.07 2.15 17.97
C ARG A 63 -2.57 2.45 17.85
N ILE A 64 -1.76 1.96 18.79
CA ILE A 64 -0.30 2.17 18.78
C ILE A 64 0.34 1.54 17.53
N ALA A 65 -0.05 0.31 17.20
CA ALA A 65 0.45 -0.40 16.03
C ALA A 65 -0.02 0.24 14.71
N PHE A 66 -1.28 0.67 14.62
CA PHE A 66 -1.78 1.42 13.46
C PHE A 66 -1.00 2.73 13.26
N GLN A 67 -0.83 3.54 14.32
CA GLN A 67 -0.14 4.81 14.19
C GLN A 67 1.35 4.61 13.86
N TYR A 68 1.98 3.53 14.34
CA TYR A 68 3.35 3.20 13.96
C TYR A 68 3.50 2.92 12.46
N ALA A 69 2.64 2.09 11.87
CA ALA A 69 2.60 1.86 10.42
C ALA A 69 2.27 3.14 9.61
N ALA A 70 1.32 3.94 10.11
CA ALA A 70 0.96 5.22 9.51
C ALA A 70 2.12 6.23 9.53
N ASP A 71 2.88 6.30 10.62
CA ASP A 71 4.05 7.19 10.74
C ASP A 71 5.20 6.73 9.84
N ILE A 72 5.40 5.41 9.66
CA ILE A 72 6.37 4.87 8.69
C ILE A 72 6.03 5.41 7.30
N LEU A 73 4.85 5.09 6.76
CA LEU A 73 4.45 5.54 5.42
C LEU A 73 4.42 7.08 5.30
N GLY A 74 3.88 7.78 6.29
CA GLY A 74 3.83 9.25 6.33
C GLY A 74 5.21 9.90 6.31
N SER A 75 6.21 9.27 6.95
CA SER A 75 7.60 9.73 6.89
C SER A 75 8.26 9.59 5.52
N ARG A 76 7.70 8.75 4.62
CA ARG A 76 8.25 8.47 3.29
C ARG A 76 7.71 9.40 2.19
N ILE A 77 6.57 10.06 2.39
CA ILE A 77 5.90 10.91 1.39
C ILE A 77 5.71 12.36 1.85
N ASP A 78 5.77 13.30 0.91
CA ASP A 78 5.60 14.74 1.13
C ASP A 78 4.11 15.13 1.14
N SER A 79 3.63 15.76 2.22
CA SER A 79 2.35 16.45 2.19
C SER A 79 2.25 17.56 3.23
N SER A 80 1.84 18.74 2.79
CA SER A 80 1.41 19.85 3.66
C SER A 80 -0.06 19.76 4.08
N VAL A 81 -0.81 18.76 3.57
CA VAL A 81 -2.21 18.49 3.93
C VAL A 81 -2.28 17.16 4.70
N PRO A 82 -2.81 17.15 5.94
CA PRO A 82 -2.99 15.90 6.69
C PRO A 82 -3.88 14.90 5.95
N ILE A 83 -3.41 13.66 5.86
CA ILE A 83 -4.08 12.52 5.22
C ILE A 83 -4.91 11.82 6.29
N ARG A 84 -6.23 11.90 6.16
CA ARG A 84 -7.19 11.46 7.18
C ARG A 84 -7.74 10.08 6.82
N ILE A 85 -7.58 9.13 7.72
CA ILE A 85 -7.82 7.71 7.47
C ILE A 85 -8.99 7.23 8.33
N LEU A 86 -10.15 7.00 7.71
CA LEU A 86 -11.29 6.40 8.38
C LEU A 86 -11.06 4.88 8.52
N ALA A 87 -10.70 4.42 9.72
CA ALA A 87 -10.37 3.02 9.97
C ALA A 87 -11.18 2.41 11.11
N GLY A 88 -11.49 1.12 10.99
CA GLY A 88 -12.13 0.32 12.03
C GLY A 88 -11.99 -1.18 11.80
N PHE A 89 -12.57 -1.98 12.67
CA PHE A 89 -12.57 -3.44 12.60
C PHE A 89 -13.94 -3.95 12.14
N ASN A 90 -13.96 -4.87 11.16
CA ASN A 90 -15.19 -5.42 10.61
C ASN A 90 -15.23 -6.95 10.72
N PRO A 91 -16.07 -7.54 11.59
CA PRO A 91 -16.20 -8.99 11.72
C PRO A 91 -16.82 -9.67 10.49
N GLY A 92 -17.29 -8.91 9.50
CA GLY A 92 -17.73 -9.41 8.20
C GLY A 92 -16.59 -9.76 7.22
N LEU A 93 -15.32 -9.49 7.55
CA LEU A 93 -14.20 -9.94 6.74
C LEU A 93 -13.99 -11.46 6.86
N ALA A 94 -13.65 -12.10 5.74
CA ALA A 94 -13.54 -13.56 5.66
C ALA A 94 -12.45 -14.08 6.62
N CYS A 95 -12.80 -15.06 7.45
CA CYS A 95 -11.90 -15.72 8.39
C CYS A 95 -12.25 -17.21 8.42
N GLU A 96 -11.44 -18.00 7.72
CA GLU A 96 -11.58 -19.45 7.56
C GLU A 96 -10.37 -20.16 8.17
N ARG A 97 -10.45 -21.48 8.29
CA ARG A 97 -9.39 -22.29 8.90
C ARG A 97 -8.02 -22.14 8.27
N ASP A 98 -7.99 -22.05 6.94
CA ASP A 98 -6.75 -22.01 6.16
C ASP A 98 -6.64 -20.73 5.31
N SER A 99 -7.49 -19.72 5.53
CA SER A 99 -7.36 -18.41 4.86
C SER A 99 -8.12 -17.29 5.57
N ALA A 100 -7.63 -16.05 5.50
CA ALA A 100 -8.35 -14.89 6.02
C ALA A 100 -8.05 -13.64 5.19
N THR A 101 -9.05 -12.77 5.01
CA THR A 101 -8.80 -11.38 4.63
C THR A 101 -8.31 -10.66 5.88
N LEU A 102 -7.07 -10.18 5.85
CA LEU A 102 -6.42 -9.49 6.98
C LEU A 102 -6.93 -8.05 7.10
N GLY A 103 -6.92 -7.34 5.98
CA GLY A 103 -7.42 -5.99 5.84
C GLY A 103 -8.05 -5.76 4.46
N ALA A 104 -8.58 -4.55 4.29
CA ALA A 104 -8.86 -3.95 2.99
C ALA A 104 -8.88 -2.43 3.11
N ALA A 105 -8.27 -1.73 2.16
CA ALA A 105 -8.22 -0.28 2.15
C ALA A 105 -8.12 0.30 0.74
N GLY A 106 -8.28 1.62 0.69
CA GLY A 106 -8.09 2.39 -0.53
C GLY A 106 -8.52 3.85 -0.37
N PRO A 107 -8.27 4.68 -1.41
CA PRO A 107 -8.74 6.06 -1.46
C PRO A 107 -10.28 6.09 -1.38
N LEU A 108 -10.82 6.97 -0.54
CA LEU A 108 -12.27 7.18 -0.43
C LEU A 108 -12.88 7.86 -1.65
N SER A 109 -12.06 8.63 -2.38
CA SER A 109 -12.46 9.35 -3.57
C SER A 109 -11.27 9.54 -4.51
N TYR A 110 -11.60 9.81 -5.77
CA TYR A 110 -10.65 10.13 -6.82
C TYR A 110 -11.10 11.40 -7.53
N VAL A 111 -10.14 12.21 -7.95
CA VAL A 111 -10.39 13.47 -8.66
C VAL A 111 -9.55 13.54 -9.93
N ALA A 112 -10.09 14.19 -10.95
CA ALA A 112 -9.44 14.43 -12.24
C ALA A 112 -9.63 15.89 -12.64
N ASN A 113 -8.73 16.44 -13.46
CA ASN A 113 -8.81 17.82 -13.97
C ASN A 113 -8.93 18.88 -12.84
N PHE A 114 -8.23 18.64 -11.72
CA PHE A 114 -8.30 19.48 -10.51
C PHE A 114 -7.28 20.62 -10.47
N SER A 115 -6.32 20.62 -11.40
CA SER A 115 -5.26 21.62 -11.52
C SER A 115 -4.85 21.78 -12.98
N ASP A 116 -4.30 22.96 -13.33
CA ASP A 116 -3.61 23.24 -14.60
C ASP A 116 -2.06 23.16 -14.44
N ASP A 117 -1.57 22.64 -13.30
CA ASP A 117 -0.13 22.41 -13.03
C ASP A 117 0.40 21.28 -13.94
N ASP A 118 1.59 21.48 -14.55
CA ASP A 118 2.23 20.50 -15.44
C ASP A 118 2.51 19.13 -14.76
N ARG A 119 2.49 19.06 -13.42
CA ARG A 119 2.58 17.80 -12.64
C ARG A 119 1.27 16.99 -12.59
N VAL A 120 0.16 17.55 -13.10
CA VAL A 120 -1.18 16.93 -13.05
C VAL A 120 -1.67 16.63 -14.46
N GLU A 121 -1.71 15.35 -14.82
CA GLU A 121 -2.22 14.92 -16.11
C GLU A 121 -3.73 15.16 -16.24
N GLN A 122 -4.12 15.78 -17.36
CA GLN A 122 -5.52 15.98 -17.69
C GLN A 122 -6.15 14.68 -18.18
N ASN A 123 -7.39 14.44 -17.77
CA ASN A 123 -8.17 13.23 -18.05
C ASN A 123 -7.56 11.97 -17.43
N VAL A 124 -6.96 12.12 -16.24
CA VAL A 124 -6.45 11.04 -15.38
C VAL A 124 -7.02 11.21 -13.96
N PHE A 125 -7.41 10.12 -13.32
CA PHE A 125 -7.87 10.11 -11.93
C PHE A 125 -6.72 9.92 -10.94
N TYR A 126 -6.66 10.79 -9.94
CA TYR A 126 -5.71 10.71 -8.83
C TYR A 126 -6.44 10.37 -7.53
N PRO A 127 -5.86 9.53 -6.65
CA PRO A 127 -6.28 9.40 -5.26
C PRO A 127 -6.41 10.76 -4.59
N LEU A 128 -7.47 10.98 -3.80
CA LEU A 128 -7.70 12.29 -3.19
C LEU A 128 -6.55 12.77 -2.30
N ALA A 129 -5.89 11.88 -1.56
CA ALA A 129 -4.72 12.20 -0.74
C ALA A 129 -3.57 12.80 -1.60
N LEU A 130 -3.25 12.16 -2.72
CA LEU A 130 -2.22 12.62 -3.66
C LEU A 130 -2.62 13.95 -4.33
N ALA A 131 -3.87 14.08 -4.76
CA ALA A 131 -4.38 15.33 -5.34
C ALA A 131 -4.31 16.51 -4.34
N ASN A 132 -4.63 16.27 -3.06
CA ASN A 132 -4.50 17.26 -1.99
C ASN A 132 -3.04 17.67 -1.76
N ALA A 133 -2.11 16.71 -1.77
CA ALA A 133 -0.67 16.97 -1.63
C ALA A 133 -0.12 17.78 -2.81
N LEU A 134 -0.44 17.41 -4.05
CA LEU A 134 -0.01 18.11 -5.27
C LEU A 134 -0.49 19.57 -5.31
N LEU A 135 -1.70 19.86 -4.80
CA LEU A 135 -2.27 21.20 -4.67
C LEU A 135 -1.93 21.94 -3.37
N ALA A 136 -1.23 21.31 -2.42
CA ALA A 136 -0.99 21.84 -1.07
C ALA A 136 -2.27 22.37 -0.36
N SER A 137 -3.44 21.81 -0.71
CA SER A 137 -4.75 22.23 -0.22
C SER A 137 -5.81 21.15 -0.51
N ARG A 138 -6.91 21.12 0.25
CA ARG A 138 -8.00 20.15 0.00
C ARG A 138 -8.74 20.48 -1.29
N VAL A 139 -8.75 19.53 -2.23
CA VAL A 139 -9.43 19.66 -3.54
C VAL A 139 -10.96 19.63 -3.38
N ALA A 140 -11.43 18.86 -2.40
CA ALA A 140 -12.84 18.71 -2.05
C ALA A 140 -13.00 18.79 -0.53
N ASP A 141 -14.16 19.27 -0.08
CA ASP A 141 -14.54 19.31 1.33
C ASP A 141 -15.04 17.93 1.77
N THR A 142 -14.10 16.97 1.85
CA THR A 142 -14.35 15.61 2.34
C THR A 142 -13.77 15.42 3.73
N ASP A 143 -14.50 14.69 4.59
CA ASP A 143 -14.09 14.43 5.96
C ASP A 143 -12.84 13.56 6.08
N ASN A 144 -12.57 12.68 5.10
CA ASN A 144 -11.48 11.72 5.10
C ASN A 144 -10.98 11.45 3.66
N ASP A 145 -9.76 10.94 3.55
CA ASP A 145 -9.07 10.68 2.27
C ASP A 145 -8.93 9.18 1.98
N ILE A 146 -8.72 8.37 3.02
CA ILE A 146 -8.53 6.91 2.95
C ILE A 146 -9.61 6.23 3.81
N ARG A 147 -10.07 5.06 3.39
CA ARG A 147 -10.81 4.11 4.23
C ARG A 147 -9.99 2.85 4.38
N ALA A 148 -9.84 2.37 5.61
CA ALA A 148 -9.22 1.09 5.93
C ALA A 148 -10.16 0.25 6.80
N THR A 149 -10.04 -1.07 6.74
CA THR A 149 -10.83 -1.99 7.55
C THR A 149 -10.04 -3.25 7.84
N PHE A 150 -9.99 -3.67 9.10
CA PHE A 150 -9.20 -4.82 9.55
C PHE A 150 -10.07 -5.92 10.17
N ASN A 151 -9.57 -7.15 10.21
CA ASN A 151 -10.34 -8.31 10.62
C ASN A 151 -10.20 -8.60 12.13
N PRO A 152 -11.25 -8.39 12.97
CA PRO A 152 -11.17 -8.67 14.41
C PRO A 152 -11.23 -10.17 14.71
N ASN A 153 -11.73 -10.99 13.78
CA ASN A 153 -11.96 -12.42 14.00
C ASN A 153 -10.67 -13.22 14.26
N LEU A 154 -9.49 -12.63 14.01
CA LEU A 154 -8.19 -13.21 14.39
C LEU A 154 -7.95 -13.17 15.90
N ASP A 155 -8.44 -12.14 16.61
CA ASP A 155 -8.30 -12.08 18.08
C ASP A 155 -9.44 -12.84 18.80
N GLU A 156 -10.54 -13.10 18.10
CA GLU A 156 -11.77 -13.68 18.67
C GLU A 156 -11.99 -15.16 18.28
N GLY A 157 -11.44 -15.60 17.15
CA GLY A 157 -11.81 -16.85 16.47
C GLY A 157 -10.84 -18.00 16.71
N THR A 158 -11.27 -19.02 17.45
CA THR A 158 -10.47 -20.24 17.72
C THR A 158 -10.16 -21.12 16.51
N ASP A 159 -10.72 -20.80 15.33
CA ASP A 159 -10.51 -21.55 14.09
C ASP A 159 -10.14 -20.65 12.90
N CYS A 160 -9.92 -19.33 13.06
CA CYS A 160 -9.40 -18.52 11.95
C CYS A 160 -7.89 -18.71 11.83
N LEU A 161 -7.38 -18.99 10.62
CA LEU A 161 -5.96 -19.33 10.37
C LEU A 161 -5.41 -20.38 11.37
N GLY A 162 -6.21 -21.41 11.65
CA GLY A 162 -5.88 -22.46 12.63
C GLY A 162 -5.87 -22.03 14.10
N GLY A 163 -6.40 -20.84 14.41
CA GLY A 163 -6.39 -20.22 15.74
C GLY A 163 -5.23 -19.24 15.95
N ALA A 164 -4.73 -18.61 14.87
CA ALA A 164 -3.76 -17.53 14.95
C ALA A 164 -4.41 -16.22 15.41
N SER A 165 -3.65 -15.37 16.09
CA SER A 165 -4.06 -14.02 16.50
C SER A 165 -3.11 -12.95 15.98
N TRP A 166 -3.58 -11.71 15.85
CA TRP A 166 -2.76 -10.57 15.43
C TRP A 166 -1.52 -10.41 16.30
N TYR A 167 -0.38 -10.07 15.71
CA TYR A 167 0.74 -9.47 16.43
C TYR A 167 0.65 -7.95 16.36
N TYR A 168 0.59 -7.30 17.53
CA TYR A 168 0.52 -5.85 17.67
C TYR A 168 1.85 -5.22 18.08
N GLY A 169 2.94 -5.98 18.08
CA GLY A 169 4.28 -5.44 18.32
C GLY A 169 4.71 -4.43 17.25
N VAL A 170 5.65 -3.57 17.65
CA VAL A 170 6.26 -2.47 16.88
C VAL A 170 7.79 -2.58 16.90
N ASP A 171 8.30 -3.80 17.07
CA ASP A 171 9.72 -4.14 17.30
C ASP A 171 10.32 -4.99 16.18
N GLY A 172 9.66 -5.06 15.01
CA GLY A 172 10.02 -5.89 13.86
C GLY A 172 9.96 -7.40 14.09
N ALA A 173 9.82 -7.87 15.33
CA ALA A 173 10.06 -9.25 15.73
C ALA A 173 8.81 -10.15 15.65
N THR A 174 8.10 -10.11 14.51
CA THR A 174 6.83 -10.82 14.32
C THR A 174 6.94 -12.33 14.64
N PRO A 175 6.20 -12.85 15.65
CA PRO A 175 6.28 -14.25 16.03
C PRO A 175 5.72 -15.18 14.94
N ALA A 176 6.44 -16.26 14.66
CA ALA A 176 5.98 -17.31 13.74
C ALA A 176 4.56 -17.79 14.09
N GLY A 177 3.67 -17.77 13.09
CA GLY A 177 2.27 -18.16 13.22
C GLY A 177 1.30 -17.05 13.63
N ARG A 178 1.73 -15.78 13.69
CA ARG A 178 0.87 -14.60 13.88
C ARG A 178 1.05 -13.62 12.72
N PRO A 179 -0.02 -13.09 12.09
CA PRO A 179 0.12 -12.00 11.13
C PRO A 179 0.55 -10.71 11.82
N SER A 180 1.45 -9.95 11.19
CA SER A 180 1.85 -8.61 11.62
C SER A 180 0.73 -7.61 11.35
N PHE A 181 0.17 -7.00 12.39
CA PHE A 181 -0.82 -5.94 12.21
C PHE A 181 -0.18 -4.68 11.61
N VAL A 182 1.08 -4.40 11.95
CA VAL A 182 1.81 -3.24 11.44
C VAL A 182 2.05 -3.37 9.94
N SER A 183 2.61 -4.50 9.48
CA SER A 183 2.83 -4.76 8.04
C SER A 183 1.51 -4.76 7.25
N THR A 184 0.43 -5.30 7.84
CA THR A 184 -0.90 -5.21 7.22
C THR A 184 -1.37 -3.76 7.10
N VAL A 185 -1.27 -2.95 8.16
CA VAL A 185 -1.67 -1.54 8.08
C VAL A 185 -0.83 -0.80 7.04
N GLU A 186 0.49 -1.03 6.97
CA GLU A 186 1.38 -0.39 6.01
C GLU A 186 0.99 -0.73 4.55
N HIS A 187 0.75 -2.01 4.25
CA HIS A 187 0.24 -2.47 2.96
C HIS A 187 -1.09 -1.79 2.59
N GLU A 188 -2.05 -1.83 3.51
CA GLU A 188 -3.39 -1.29 3.30
C GLU A 188 -3.37 0.25 3.13
N LEU A 189 -2.55 0.96 3.89
CA LEU A 189 -2.37 2.40 3.71
C LEU A 189 -1.62 2.73 2.41
N THR A 190 -0.76 1.83 1.91
CA THR A 190 -0.09 1.96 0.61
C THR A 190 -1.07 1.85 -0.57
N HIS A 191 -2.06 0.94 -0.51
CA HIS A 191 -3.25 1.03 -1.38
C HIS A 191 -3.96 2.38 -1.21
N GLY A 192 -4.16 2.81 0.03
CA GLY A 192 -4.81 4.07 0.39
C GLY A 192 -4.19 5.34 -0.22
N VAL A 193 -2.87 5.39 -0.39
CA VAL A 193 -2.17 6.54 -1.00
C VAL A 193 -2.00 6.44 -2.52
N GLY A 194 -2.31 5.30 -3.14
CA GLY A 194 -2.42 5.19 -4.61
C GLY A 194 -1.90 3.92 -5.28
N PHE A 195 -1.45 2.90 -4.53
CA PHE A 195 -1.09 1.60 -5.12
C PHE A 195 -2.36 0.81 -5.48
N VAL A 196 -3.12 1.25 -6.47
CA VAL A 196 -4.40 0.60 -6.85
C VAL A 196 -4.86 1.01 -8.25
N SER A 197 -5.22 0.02 -9.08
CA SER A 197 -5.92 0.25 -10.34
C SER A 197 -7.44 0.32 -10.12
N LEU A 198 -8.10 1.22 -10.86
CA LEU A 198 -9.56 1.32 -10.96
C LEU A 198 -10.12 0.67 -12.23
N VAL A 199 -9.29 -0.07 -12.99
CA VAL A 199 -9.79 -0.82 -14.14
C VAL A 199 -10.85 -1.83 -13.68
N ALA A 200 -11.93 -1.95 -14.44
CA ALA A 200 -12.92 -2.97 -14.18
C ALA A 200 -12.31 -4.37 -14.39
N LEU A 201 -12.15 -5.13 -13.31
CA LEU A 201 -11.61 -6.50 -13.36
C LEU A 201 -12.63 -7.52 -13.92
N THR A 202 -13.92 -7.20 -13.87
CA THR A 202 -15.04 -8.05 -14.32
C THR A 202 -16.20 -7.22 -14.86
N ASP A 203 -17.07 -7.86 -15.64
CA ASP A 203 -18.33 -7.26 -16.09
C ASP A 203 -19.30 -7.03 -14.92
N ASN A 204 -19.92 -5.85 -14.87
CA ASN A 204 -21.02 -5.50 -13.97
C ASN A 204 -22.11 -4.70 -14.71
N ALA A 205 -23.04 -4.07 -13.98
CA ALA A 205 -24.15 -3.31 -14.58
C ALA A 205 -23.74 -2.04 -15.34
N THR A 206 -22.56 -1.47 -15.05
CA THR A 206 -22.10 -0.15 -15.54
C THR A 206 -20.73 -0.17 -16.22
N SER A 207 -19.95 -1.25 -16.11
CA SER A 207 -18.66 -1.45 -16.79
C SER A 207 -18.46 -2.88 -17.26
N ARG A 208 -17.66 -3.04 -18.32
CA ARG A 208 -17.11 -4.34 -18.77
C ARG A 208 -15.68 -4.51 -18.26
N ALA A 209 -15.18 -5.74 -18.24
CA ALA A 209 -13.77 -6.01 -17.97
C ALA A 209 -12.85 -5.16 -18.89
N GLY A 210 -11.72 -4.70 -18.35
CA GLY A 210 -10.74 -3.87 -19.06
C GLY A 210 -11.15 -2.40 -19.26
N GLN A 211 -12.36 -1.99 -18.87
CA GLN A 211 -12.76 -0.58 -18.95
C GLN A 211 -12.19 0.25 -17.80
N PHE A 212 -11.62 1.41 -18.13
CA PHE A 212 -11.25 2.44 -17.16
C PHE A 212 -12.48 3.00 -16.40
N PRO A 213 -12.30 3.58 -15.20
CA PRO A 213 -13.40 4.16 -14.42
C PRO A 213 -14.11 5.28 -15.19
N GLN A 214 -15.41 5.42 -14.94
CA GLN A 214 -16.26 6.41 -15.61
C GLN A 214 -16.46 7.65 -14.73
N THR A 215 -16.34 8.83 -15.34
CA THR A 215 -16.72 10.09 -14.70
C THR A 215 -18.22 10.12 -14.37
N SER A 216 -18.57 10.92 -13.35
CA SER A 216 -19.94 11.02 -12.82
C SER A 216 -21.01 11.25 -13.90
N ASN A 217 -22.24 10.77 -13.63
CA ASN A 217 -23.39 10.86 -14.54
C ASN A 217 -23.20 10.16 -15.90
N GLY A 218 -22.33 9.14 -15.97
CA GLY A 218 -22.12 8.35 -17.18
C GLY A 218 -21.29 9.07 -18.25
N GLY A 219 -20.32 9.89 -17.82
CA GLY A 219 -19.47 10.68 -18.71
C GLY A 219 -18.36 9.87 -19.40
N ALA A 220 -17.26 10.55 -19.73
CA ALA A 220 -16.07 9.91 -20.30
C ALA A 220 -15.43 8.92 -19.31
N ARG A 221 -14.68 7.95 -19.84
CA ARG A 221 -13.81 7.06 -19.06
C ARG A 221 -12.37 7.54 -19.14
N PHE A 222 -11.68 7.56 -18.01
CA PHE A 222 -10.32 8.06 -17.84
C PHE A 222 -9.52 7.04 -17.03
N PRO A 223 -8.24 6.77 -17.36
CA PRO A 223 -7.40 5.95 -16.49
C PRO A 223 -7.23 6.61 -15.11
N ASP A 224 -6.99 5.80 -14.09
CA ASP A 224 -6.30 6.25 -12.88
C ASP A 224 -4.79 6.36 -13.12
N ILE A 225 -4.11 7.17 -12.31
CA ILE A 225 -2.67 7.45 -12.42
C ILE A 225 -1.80 6.21 -12.18
N TYR A 226 -2.28 5.18 -11.48
CA TYR A 226 -1.59 3.90 -11.38
C TYR A 226 -1.60 3.17 -12.73
N SER A 227 -2.77 3.13 -13.38
CA SER A 227 -2.98 2.42 -14.64
C SER A 227 -2.34 3.07 -15.86
N THR A 228 -1.83 4.30 -15.76
CA THR A 228 -1.01 4.91 -16.83
C THR A 228 0.38 4.30 -16.94
N PHE A 229 0.86 3.60 -15.90
CA PHE A 229 2.17 2.93 -15.86
C PHE A 229 2.10 1.41 -16.10
N ILE A 230 0.94 0.82 -16.40
CA ILE A 230 0.86 -0.61 -16.68
C ILE A 230 1.20 -0.86 -18.16
N GLN A 231 2.07 -1.83 -18.44
CA GLN A 231 2.35 -2.36 -19.78
C GLN A 231 2.00 -3.83 -19.89
N ASP A 232 1.70 -4.28 -21.10
CA ASP A 232 1.59 -5.71 -21.43
C ASP A 232 2.51 -6.03 -22.60
N LEU A 233 3.59 -6.75 -22.29
CA LEU A 233 4.70 -7.05 -23.20
C LEU A 233 4.37 -8.17 -24.20
N SER A 234 3.18 -8.78 -24.12
CA SER A 234 2.73 -9.76 -25.13
C SER A 234 2.19 -9.10 -26.40
N PHE A 235 1.78 -7.83 -26.33
CA PHE A 235 1.26 -7.09 -27.47
C PHE A 235 2.40 -6.43 -28.28
N PRO A 236 2.34 -6.42 -29.63
CA PRO A 236 3.42 -5.87 -30.45
C PRO A 236 3.66 -4.37 -30.20
N GLY A 237 4.87 -4.04 -29.71
CA GLY A 237 5.30 -2.67 -29.44
C GLY A 237 5.23 -2.26 -27.97
N ASP A 238 5.01 -3.22 -27.07
CA ASP A 238 5.04 -3.06 -25.61
C ASP A 238 4.13 -1.92 -25.10
N PRO A 239 2.86 -1.86 -25.57
CA PRO A 239 1.98 -0.71 -25.33
C PRO A 239 1.67 -0.52 -23.85
N LEU A 240 1.55 0.75 -23.45
CA LEU A 240 0.91 1.10 -22.19
C LEU A 240 -0.58 0.71 -22.23
N TRP A 241 -1.13 0.41 -21.06
CA TRP A 241 -2.56 0.14 -20.92
C TRP A 241 -3.44 1.27 -21.44
N THR A 242 -2.98 2.52 -21.43
CA THR A 242 -3.67 3.67 -22.03
C THR A 242 -3.76 3.63 -23.56
N GLU A 243 -2.91 2.84 -24.22
CA GLU A 243 -2.87 2.67 -25.68
C GLU A 243 -3.68 1.44 -26.16
N LEU A 244 -4.01 0.52 -25.26
CA LEU A 244 -4.82 -0.67 -25.53
C LEU A 244 -6.32 -0.35 -25.69
N THR A 245 -7.08 -1.23 -26.37
CA THR A 245 -8.56 -1.21 -26.28
C THR A 245 -9.06 -1.78 -24.95
N ASP A 246 -10.35 -1.59 -24.64
CA ASP A 246 -10.99 -2.20 -23.48
C ASP A 246 -10.85 -3.74 -23.51
N GLU A 247 -11.02 -4.35 -24.69
CA GLU A 247 -10.88 -5.80 -24.88
C GLU A 247 -9.44 -6.29 -24.66
N GLN A 248 -8.43 -5.55 -25.16
CA GLN A 248 -7.03 -5.91 -24.96
C GLN A 248 -6.60 -5.74 -23.49
N ARG A 249 -7.08 -4.69 -22.79
CA ARG A 249 -6.91 -4.58 -21.33
C ARG A 249 -7.58 -5.75 -20.62
N ALA A 250 -8.77 -6.18 -21.04
CA ALA A 250 -9.47 -7.33 -20.45
C ALA A 250 -8.69 -8.65 -20.60
N GLU A 251 -8.04 -8.88 -21.75
CA GLU A 251 -7.11 -10.00 -21.96
C GLU A 251 -5.89 -9.88 -21.02
N SER A 252 -5.33 -8.68 -20.92
CA SER A 252 -4.17 -8.36 -20.07
C SER A 252 -4.39 -8.66 -18.58
N LEU A 253 -5.60 -8.50 -18.05
CA LEU A 253 -5.91 -8.70 -16.62
C LEU A 253 -5.45 -10.05 -16.03
N THR A 254 -5.26 -11.08 -16.87
CA THR A 254 -4.84 -12.44 -16.48
C THR A 254 -3.55 -12.91 -17.15
N ASN A 255 -2.76 -11.99 -17.69
CA ASN A 255 -1.65 -12.26 -18.61
C ASN A 255 -0.25 -12.21 -17.95
N GLY A 256 -0.14 -12.46 -16.64
CA GLY A 256 1.17 -12.65 -16.00
C GLY A 256 1.90 -13.84 -16.64
N PRO A 257 3.19 -13.74 -17.01
CA PRO A 257 4.18 -12.75 -16.57
C PRO A 257 4.40 -11.54 -17.53
N ASP A 258 3.50 -11.30 -18.48
CA ASP A 258 3.68 -10.23 -19.48
C ASP A 258 3.16 -8.86 -19.02
N VAL A 259 2.37 -8.80 -17.94
CA VAL A 259 1.91 -7.56 -17.29
C VAL A 259 2.97 -7.01 -16.35
N VAL A 260 3.40 -5.78 -16.59
CA VAL A 260 4.52 -5.14 -15.88
C VAL A 260 4.25 -3.67 -15.55
N TRP A 261 4.97 -3.16 -14.56
CA TRP A 261 5.12 -1.72 -14.33
C TRP A 261 6.12 -1.14 -15.35
N SER A 262 5.75 -0.05 -16.02
CA SER A 262 6.39 0.41 -17.26
C SER A 262 7.75 1.07 -17.03
N ASP A 263 7.97 1.69 -15.86
CA ASP A 263 9.17 2.47 -15.62
C ASP A 263 10.42 1.58 -15.46
N ILE A 264 11.38 1.84 -16.34
CA ILE A 264 12.63 1.08 -16.43
C ILE A 264 13.64 1.46 -15.34
N ASN A 265 13.49 2.63 -14.70
CA ASN A 265 14.30 3.01 -13.56
C ASN A 265 13.82 2.25 -12.32
N THR A 266 12.50 2.17 -12.08
CA THR A 266 11.89 1.32 -11.06
C THR A 266 12.34 -0.13 -11.23
N GLY A 267 12.29 -0.70 -12.44
CA GLY A 267 12.83 -2.03 -12.71
C GLY A 267 14.36 -2.17 -12.53
N SER A 268 15.15 -1.18 -12.94
CA SER A 268 16.61 -1.18 -12.72
C SER A 268 17.00 -1.00 -11.24
N ARG A 269 16.17 -0.33 -10.45
CA ARG A 269 16.34 -0.14 -9.01
C ARG A 269 15.92 -1.42 -8.28
N ALA A 270 14.82 -2.05 -8.69
CA ALA A 270 14.41 -3.37 -8.21
C ALA A 270 15.48 -4.45 -8.44
N ALA A 271 16.16 -4.43 -9.60
CA ALA A 271 17.28 -5.33 -9.88
C ALA A 271 18.50 -5.18 -8.92
N SER A 272 18.53 -4.15 -8.06
CA SER A 272 19.58 -3.97 -7.04
C SER A 272 19.26 -4.61 -5.68
N ILE A 273 18.00 -4.97 -5.44
CA ILE A 273 17.53 -5.56 -4.18
C ILE A 273 17.08 -7.02 -4.37
N LEU A 274 16.60 -7.37 -5.57
CA LEU A 274 16.03 -8.68 -5.88
C LEU A 274 17.09 -9.74 -6.20
N THR A 275 16.99 -10.88 -5.51
CA THR A 275 17.72 -12.12 -5.78
C THR A 275 17.50 -12.58 -7.22
N ASP A 276 18.60 -12.80 -7.94
CA ASP A 276 18.63 -13.30 -9.33
C ASP A 276 17.72 -12.54 -10.33
N SER A 277 17.34 -11.29 -10.02
CA SER A 277 16.38 -10.49 -10.80
C SER A 277 15.02 -11.19 -11.00
N ARG A 278 14.61 -12.01 -10.04
CA ARG A 278 13.26 -12.60 -9.99
C ARG A 278 12.18 -11.51 -9.91
N GLY A 279 10.96 -11.82 -10.34
CA GLY A 279 9.89 -10.82 -10.43
C GLY A 279 10.10 -9.74 -11.51
N LEU A 280 11.18 -9.83 -12.32
CA LEU A 280 11.40 -8.92 -13.45
C LEU A 280 11.14 -9.59 -14.81
N LYS A 281 10.47 -8.88 -15.71
CA LYS A 281 10.32 -9.24 -17.12
C LYS A 281 10.89 -8.13 -17.99
N GLU A 282 11.91 -8.46 -18.78
CA GLU A 282 12.63 -7.52 -19.67
C GLU A 282 13.16 -6.26 -18.95
N GLY A 283 13.52 -6.42 -17.67
CA GLY A 283 14.04 -5.34 -16.83
C GLY A 283 12.98 -4.49 -16.14
N ARG A 284 11.68 -4.84 -16.26
CA ARG A 284 10.55 -4.19 -15.59
C ARG A 284 9.94 -5.09 -14.51
N VAL A 285 9.38 -4.49 -13.46
CA VAL A 285 8.77 -5.24 -12.34
C VAL A 285 7.43 -5.84 -12.79
N MET A 286 7.20 -7.12 -12.55
CA MET A 286 5.95 -7.79 -12.87
C MET A 286 4.84 -7.44 -11.87
N LEU A 287 3.62 -7.29 -12.37
CA LEU A 287 2.42 -7.11 -11.56
C LEU A 287 1.69 -8.45 -11.39
N TYR A 288 0.96 -8.60 -10.27
CA TYR A 288 0.19 -9.82 -10.00
C TYR A 288 -1.04 -9.93 -10.92
N ALA A 289 -0.82 -10.53 -12.09
CA ALA A 289 -1.84 -10.81 -13.10
C ALA A 289 -2.08 -12.33 -13.23
N PRO A 290 -2.65 -13.00 -12.20
CA PRO A 290 -2.84 -14.46 -12.21
C PRO A 290 -3.79 -14.90 -13.32
N SER A 291 -3.63 -16.15 -13.77
CA SER A 291 -4.45 -16.79 -14.84
C SER A 291 -5.96 -16.88 -14.56
N SER A 292 -6.41 -16.42 -13.40
CA SER A 292 -7.81 -16.22 -13.04
C SER A 292 -7.88 -15.05 -12.07
N ILE A 293 -8.79 -14.10 -12.33
CA ILE A 293 -8.97 -12.90 -11.52
C ILE A 293 -9.12 -13.26 -10.03
N ARG A 294 -8.42 -12.51 -9.18
CA ARG A 294 -8.57 -12.47 -7.72
C ARG A 294 -9.10 -11.08 -7.37
N PRO A 295 -10.42 -10.92 -7.14
CA PRO A 295 -10.98 -9.65 -6.68
C PRO A 295 -10.27 -9.21 -5.40
N GLY A 296 -9.80 -7.96 -5.35
CA GLY A 296 -8.98 -7.44 -4.24
C GLY A 296 -7.48 -7.73 -4.35
N SER A 297 -7.00 -8.49 -5.35
CA SER A 297 -5.57 -8.78 -5.52
C SER A 297 -5.03 -8.53 -6.92
N SER A 298 -5.74 -8.94 -7.98
CA SER A 298 -5.23 -8.81 -9.36
C SER A 298 -4.89 -7.37 -9.73
N ILE A 299 -3.77 -7.16 -10.42
CA ILE A 299 -3.27 -5.90 -11.00
C ILE A 299 -2.78 -4.85 -10.00
N SER A 300 -3.39 -4.75 -8.82
CA SER A 300 -3.04 -3.76 -7.78
C SER A 300 -1.93 -4.24 -6.82
N HIS A 301 -1.08 -5.19 -7.24
CA HIS A 301 0.00 -5.76 -6.41
C HIS A 301 1.22 -6.10 -7.27
N TRP A 302 2.38 -6.17 -6.63
CA TRP A 302 3.56 -6.80 -7.20
C TRP A 302 3.37 -8.31 -7.37
N ASP A 303 4.05 -8.91 -8.35
CA ASP A 303 3.97 -10.35 -8.59
C ASP A 303 4.71 -11.17 -7.52
N ILE A 304 4.07 -12.27 -7.09
CA ILE A 304 4.51 -13.22 -6.04
C ILE A 304 5.78 -14.03 -6.38
N SER A 305 6.50 -13.65 -7.42
CA SER A 305 7.76 -14.27 -7.80
C SER A 305 8.99 -13.46 -7.43
N LEU A 306 8.82 -12.22 -6.94
CA LEU A 306 9.86 -11.43 -6.28
C LEU A 306 10.51 -12.22 -5.12
N ASP A 307 11.70 -11.78 -4.74
CA ASP A 307 12.56 -12.41 -3.73
C ASP A 307 13.73 -11.44 -3.47
N PRO A 308 13.90 -10.83 -2.29
CA PRO A 308 13.00 -10.92 -1.13
C PRO A 308 11.58 -10.42 -1.42
N ASP A 309 10.61 -11.01 -0.71
CA ASP A 309 9.20 -10.64 -0.80
C ASP A 309 9.00 -9.14 -0.53
N GLN A 310 8.05 -8.49 -1.21
CA GLN A 310 7.78 -7.05 -1.08
C GLN A 310 6.46 -6.77 -0.36
N ILE A 311 6.41 -5.67 0.40
CA ILE A 311 5.23 -5.31 1.22
C ILE A 311 3.91 -5.24 0.42
N MET A 312 3.95 -4.89 -0.88
CA MET A 312 2.79 -4.86 -1.78
C MET A 312 2.60 -6.11 -2.65
N GLU A 313 3.06 -7.28 -2.18
CA GLU A 313 2.58 -8.57 -2.68
C GLU A 313 1.20 -8.93 -2.10
N PRO A 314 0.35 -9.68 -2.81
CA PRO A 314 -1.05 -9.91 -2.44
C PRO A 314 -1.28 -10.84 -1.24
N PHE A 315 -0.22 -11.46 -0.72
CA PHE A 315 -0.28 -12.39 0.41
C PHE A 315 0.87 -12.07 1.38
N ALA A 316 0.55 -11.82 2.66
CA ALA A 316 1.57 -11.67 3.68
C ALA A 316 2.38 -12.98 3.84
N THR A 317 3.71 -12.89 3.89
CA THR A 317 4.59 -14.07 3.93
C THR A 317 5.28 -14.26 5.28
N GLY A 318 5.25 -13.26 6.16
CA GLY A 318 5.95 -13.28 7.46
C GLY A 318 7.43 -12.94 7.38
N ASN A 319 7.95 -12.62 6.18
CA ASN A 319 9.26 -12.00 5.96
C ASN A 319 9.14 -10.51 5.59
N ASP A 320 7.91 -9.97 5.60
CA ASP A 320 7.51 -8.58 5.37
C ASP A 320 7.88 -7.69 6.57
N ASN A 321 9.17 -7.65 6.89
CA ASN A 321 9.74 -6.92 8.02
C ASN A 321 9.53 -5.41 7.85
N VAL A 322 8.78 -4.84 8.79
CA VAL A 322 8.47 -3.41 8.92
C VAL A 322 9.73 -2.52 8.98
N ASP A 323 10.83 -3.07 9.52
CA ASP A 323 12.04 -2.30 9.85
C ASP A 323 12.87 -1.90 8.61
N ASP A 324 12.67 -2.57 7.47
CA ASP A 324 13.49 -2.38 6.26
C ASP A 324 12.98 -1.23 5.36
N GLY A 325 11.76 -0.70 5.61
CA GLY A 325 11.13 0.38 4.85
C GLY A 325 10.07 -0.09 3.84
N ILE A 326 9.52 0.84 3.05
CA ILE A 326 8.40 0.51 2.13
C ILE A 326 8.85 -0.18 0.81
N GLY A 327 10.14 -0.50 0.68
CA GLY A 327 10.71 -1.27 -0.44
C GLY A 327 10.45 -0.68 -1.83
N LEU A 328 10.01 -1.53 -2.76
CA LEU A 328 9.58 -1.10 -4.11
C LEU A 328 8.37 -0.17 -4.13
N SER A 329 7.59 -0.07 -3.04
CA SER A 329 6.44 0.84 -2.99
C SER A 329 6.88 2.30 -3.11
N ALA A 330 8.04 2.67 -2.58
CA ALA A 330 8.62 4.00 -2.77
C ALA A 330 8.83 4.34 -4.25
N CYS A 331 9.11 3.33 -5.09
CA CYS A 331 9.28 3.51 -6.54
C CYS A 331 7.96 3.85 -7.21
N LEU A 332 6.94 3.05 -6.91
CA LEU A 332 5.62 3.28 -7.48
C LEU A 332 5.02 4.60 -7.00
N LEU A 333 5.21 4.96 -5.72
CA LEU A 333 4.73 6.25 -5.19
C LEU A 333 5.47 7.44 -5.84
N GLU A 334 6.78 7.36 -6.04
CA GLU A 334 7.58 8.34 -6.82
C GLU A 334 7.04 8.46 -8.26
N ASP A 335 6.78 7.33 -8.93
CA ASP A 335 6.28 7.27 -10.31
C ASP A 335 4.88 7.89 -10.46
N ILE A 336 3.91 7.56 -9.59
CA ILE A 336 2.54 8.13 -9.67
C ILE A 336 2.45 9.61 -9.24
N GLY A 337 3.55 10.20 -8.75
CA GLY A 337 3.67 11.64 -8.50
C GLY A 337 3.75 12.07 -7.02
N TRP A 338 3.92 11.15 -6.07
CA TRP A 338 4.31 11.54 -4.70
C TRP A 338 5.75 12.05 -4.72
N THR A 339 6.02 13.16 -4.02
CA THR A 339 7.39 13.55 -3.71
C THR A 339 7.85 12.77 -2.48
N LEU A 340 9.01 12.11 -2.54
CA LEU A 340 9.55 11.36 -1.41
C LEU A 340 10.14 12.29 -0.34
N ALA A 341 9.83 12.01 0.93
CA ALA A 341 10.22 12.81 2.09
C ALA A 341 11.46 12.28 2.83
N ASN A 342 11.99 13.05 3.78
CA ASN A 342 13.05 12.65 4.74
C ASN A 342 14.33 12.00 4.17
N GLY A 343 14.61 12.15 2.88
CA GLY A 343 15.76 11.52 2.22
C GLY A 343 15.53 10.07 1.78
N THR A 344 14.29 9.57 1.94
CA THR A 344 13.76 8.36 1.30
C THR A 344 14.04 8.35 -0.18
N ARG A 345 14.24 7.15 -0.72
CA ARG A 345 14.55 6.90 -2.12
C ARG A 345 13.78 5.67 -2.54
N CYS A 346 13.60 5.52 -3.84
CA CYS A 346 13.25 4.24 -4.42
C CYS A 346 14.55 3.46 -4.74
N PRO A 347 14.69 2.19 -4.34
CA PRO A 347 13.83 1.47 -3.39
C PRO A 347 14.12 1.91 -1.95
N ASP A 348 13.12 1.82 -1.07
CA ASP A 348 13.25 2.22 0.35
C ASP A 348 13.63 1.00 1.20
N GLU A 349 14.93 0.69 1.19
CA GLU A 349 15.57 -0.45 1.87
C GLU A 349 16.36 -0.01 3.11
N VAL A 350 15.97 1.10 3.73
CA VAL A 350 16.75 1.71 4.80
C VAL A 350 15.86 2.06 5.98
N ASP A 351 16.29 1.61 7.16
CA ASP A 351 15.95 2.12 8.48
C ASP A 351 16.33 3.62 8.61
N GLN A 352 15.63 4.47 7.84
CA GLN A 352 15.53 5.90 8.10
C GLN A 352 14.56 6.05 9.28
N ALA A 353 15.10 6.48 10.42
CA ALA A 353 14.34 6.74 11.63
C ALA A 353 13.03 7.48 11.32
N VAL A 354 11.93 6.94 11.84
CA VAL A 354 10.58 7.50 11.67
C VAL A 354 10.57 8.95 12.15
N ALA A 355 10.48 9.88 11.19
CA ALA A 355 10.69 11.29 11.47
C ALA A 355 9.65 11.82 12.46
N GLY A 356 10.12 12.34 13.60
CA GLY A 356 9.26 12.80 14.69
C GLY A 356 9.17 11.86 15.89
N ARG A 357 9.85 10.70 15.87
CA ARG A 357 10.04 9.86 17.07
C ARG A 357 11.51 9.83 17.49
N ASP A 358 11.83 10.40 18.65
CA ASP A 358 13.07 10.04 19.37
C ASP A 358 12.96 8.57 19.81
N GLU A 359 14.05 7.79 19.75
CA GLU A 359 14.13 6.36 20.15
C GLU A 359 13.74 6.05 21.62
N ASN A 360 13.31 7.07 22.37
CA ASN A 360 13.07 7.04 23.80
C ASN A 360 11.78 7.78 24.21
N GLU A 361 10.95 8.24 23.26
CA GLU A 361 9.62 8.79 23.55
C GLU A 361 8.54 7.71 23.46
N THR A 362 7.84 7.47 24.58
CA THR A 362 6.59 6.72 24.58
C THR A 362 5.53 7.53 23.83
N PRO A 363 4.77 6.94 22.88
CA PRO A 363 3.70 7.65 22.18
C PRO A 363 2.74 8.32 23.16
N GLU A 364 2.51 9.62 23.01
CA GLU A 364 1.48 10.31 23.79
C GLU A 364 0.10 9.78 23.37
N ASP A 365 -0.74 9.48 24.36
CA ASP A 365 -2.13 9.08 24.16
C ASP A 365 -2.87 10.20 23.39
N PRO A 366 -3.40 9.94 22.17
CA PRO A 366 -4.03 10.98 21.37
C PRO A 366 -5.29 11.48 22.07
N ALA A 367 -5.12 12.59 22.81
CA ALA A 367 -6.11 13.11 23.73
C ALA A 367 -7.45 13.33 23.02
N ALA A 368 -8.47 12.61 23.50
CA ALA A 368 -9.81 12.60 22.93
C ALA A 368 -10.31 14.03 22.67
N GLN A 369 -10.35 14.42 21.39
CA GLN A 369 -10.97 15.67 21.00
C GLN A 369 -12.47 15.60 21.33
N PRO A 370 -13.05 16.66 21.93
CA PRO A 370 -14.42 16.60 22.42
C PRO A 370 -15.40 16.44 21.24
N ALA A 371 -16.28 15.45 21.34
CA ALA A 371 -17.37 15.29 20.39
C ALA A 371 -18.21 16.58 20.31
N THR A 372 -18.26 17.19 19.12
CA THR A 372 -19.19 18.27 18.83
C THR A 372 -20.56 17.66 18.55
N ASP A 373 -21.49 17.93 19.47
CA ASP A 373 -22.89 17.51 19.41
C ASP A 373 -23.65 18.36 18.38
N ASP A 374 -23.97 17.78 17.23
CA ASP A 374 -24.89 18.37 16.24
C ASP A 374 -26.01 17.37 15.88
N GLY A 375 -27.14 17.50 16.58
CA GLY A 375 -28.34 16.70 16.36
C GLY A 375 -29.05 17.04 15.04
N GLY A 376 -28.68 16.35 13.96
CA GLY A 376 -29.35 16.40 12.64
C GLY A 376 -30.19 15.15 12.36
N ALA A 377 -31.51 15.29 12.30
CA ALA A 377 -32.46 14.17 12.20
C ALA A 377 -32.23 13.27 10.97
N ALA A 378 -31.98 11.97 11.21
CA ALA A 378 -31.93 10.95 10.17
C ALA A 378 -33.32 10.72 9.53
N THR A 379 -33.49 11.13 8.28
CA THR A 379 -34.62 10.67 7.44
C THR A 379 -34.16 9.54 6.53
N SER A 380 -34.72 8.36 6.75
CA SER A 380 -34.48 7.16 5.95
C SER A 380 -34.90 7.36 4.48
N GLY A 381 -33.94 7.24 3.57
CA GLY A 381 -34.18 7.21 2.13
C GLY A 381 -33.19 6.27 1.46
N GLY A 382 -33.49 4.97 1.47
CA GLY A 382 -32.62 3.96 0.86
C GLY A 382 -32.59 4.08 -0.66
N SER A 383 -31.41 4.06 -1.24
CA SER A 383 -31.16 3.70 -2.63
C SER A 383 -29.84 2.94 -2.67
N SER A 384 -29.92 1.69 -3.10
CA SER A 384 -28.78 0.77 -3.18
C SER A 384 -28.06 1.00 -4.50
N ASP A 385 -26.89 1.63 -4.45
CA ASP A 385 -25.95 1.70 -5.57
C ASP A 385 -24.63 1.08 -5.11
N ASP A 386 -24.46 -0.23 -5.37
CA ASP A 386 -23.23 -0.97 -5.13
C ASP A 386 -22.15 -0.58 -6.16
N GLY A 387 -21.61 0.64 -6.00
CA GLY A 387 -20.42 1.09 -6.70
C GLY A 387 -19.18 0.39 -6.16
N GLY A 388 -18.63 -0.56 -6.92
CA GLY A 388 -17.48 -1.37 -6.52
C GLY A 388 -16.24 -0.53 -6.19
N SER A 389 -15.99 -0.33 -4.90
CA SER A 389 -14.71 0.16 -4.38
C SER A 389 -13.69 -0.97 -4.51
N SER A 390 -12.81 -0.90 -5.50
CA SER A 390 -11.70 -1.85 -5.72
C SER A 390 -10.58 -1.65 -4.69
N GLY A 391 -10.94 -1.70 -3.40
CA GLY A 391 -9.93 -1.79 -2.35
C GLY A 391 -9.10 -3.04 -2.57
N GLY A 392 -7.78 -2.87 -2.62
CA GLY A 392 -6.89 -4.00 -2.45
C GLY A 392 -7.09 -4.56 -1.04
N GLY A 393 -6.97 -5.87 -0.88
CA GLY A 393 -7.21 -6.53 0.39
C GLY A 393 -6.20 -7.64 0.62
N CYS A 394 -5.34 -7.42 1.61
CA CYS A 394 -4.35 -8.40 2.02
C CYS A 394 -5.04 -9.70 2.43
N THR A 395 -4.71 -10.81 1.77
CA THR A 395 -5.28 -12.12 2.08
C THR A 395 -4.17 -13.06 2.55
N LEU A 396 -4.35 -13.75 3.67
CA LEU A 396 -3.55 -14.94 3.98
C LEU A 396 -4.22 -16.18 3.41
N THR A 397 -3.42 -17.05 2.78
CA THR A 397 -3.83 -18.39 2.36
C THR A 397 -2.85 -19.41 2.92
N GLY A 398 -3.33 -20.62 3.25
CA GLY A 398 -2.54 -21.69 3.87
C GLY A 398 -1.40 -22.27 3.01
N GLU A 399 -1.21 -21.76 1.78
CA GLU A 399 -0.03 -22.04 0.97
C GLU A 399 1.09 -20.98 1.13
N GLY A 400 0.90 -19.95 1.96
CA GLY A 400 1.98 -19.11 2.51
C GLY A 400 2.84 -19.94 3.46
N ARG A 401 3.96 -20.48 2.96
CA ARG A 401 4.59 -21.68 3.53
C ARG A 401 5.40 -21.45 4.81
N PHE A 402 4.83 -21.84 5.94
CA PHE A 402 5.62 -22.33 7.08
C PHE A 402 6.25 -23.71 6.77
N GLU A 403 7.41 -23.73 6.12
CA GLU A 403 8.20 -24.95 5.81
C GLU A 403 9.61 -24.90 6.46
N PRO A 404 9.74 -25.15 7.78
CA PRO A 404 11.03 -25.10 8.49
C PRO A 404 11.87 -26.39 8.31
N LEU A 405 12.08 -26.86 7.07
CA LEU A 405 12.67 -28.19 6.80
C LEU A 405 13.67 -28.25 5.62
N TRP A 406 14.71 -27.41 5.63
CA TRP A 406 15.90 -27.61 4.76
C TRP A 406 17.25 -27.63 5.48
N VAL A 407 17.29 -28.17 6.70
CA VAL A 407 18.54 -28.64 7.34
C VAL A 407 18.48 -30.15 7.53
N LEU A 408 18.98 -30.91 6.54
CA LEU A 408 19.80 -32.14 6.70
C LEU A 408 20.01 -32.86 5.36
N LEU A 409 21.08 -32.51 4.65
CA LEU A 409 21.74 -33.44 3.74
C LEU A 409 22.67 -34.37 4.53
N LEU A 410 22.78 -35.63 4.08
CA LEU A 410 23.72 -36.69 4.52
C LEU A 410 23.40 -37.48 5.82
N ALA A 411 22.67 -38.59 5.64
CA ALA A 411 22.95 -39.84 6.36
C ALA A 411 22.72 -41.04 5.42
N ALA A 412 23.55 -42.09 5.52
CA ALA A 412 23.68 -43.10 4.47
C ALA A 412 23.07 -44.47 4.80
N ALA A 413 22.72 -45.19 3.72
CA ALA A 413 22.88 -46.64 3.53
C ALA A 413 21.98 -47.68 4.27
N ALA A 414 21.30 -48.47 3.42
CA ALA A 414 21.28 -49.94 3.42
C ALA A 414 20.48 -50.75 4.48
N ALA A 415 19.27 -51.18 4.09
CA ALA A 415 18.75 -52.57 4.17
C ALA A 415 17.31 -52.62 3.60
N GLY A 416 16.83 -53.65 2.89
CA GLY A 416 17.48 -54.83 2.33
C GLY A 416 16.45 -55.68 1.55
N VAL A 417 16.63 -55.87 0.23
CA VAL A 417 15.69 -56.65 -0.60
C VAL A 417 16.03 -58.14 -0.59
N CYS A 418 15.22 -58.93 0.12
CA CYS A 418 15.07 -60.39 0.03
C CYS A 418 13.74 -60.72 0.75
N ARG A 419 12.88 -61.68 0.38
CA ARG A 419 12.82 -62.81 -0.58
C ARG A 419 11.31 -63.23 -0.61
N ARG A 420 10.72 -64.07 -1.48
CA ARG A 420 11.13 -64.96 -2.60
C ARG A 420 9.87 -65.27 -3.44
N ARG A 421 10.02 -65.79 -4.67
CA ARG A 421 8.88 -66.31 -5.47
C ARG A 421 8.42 -67.70 -5.01
N ARG A 422 7.13 -67.98 -5.30
CA ARG A 422 6.41 -69.26 -5.36
C ARG A 422 7.28 -70.53 -5.39
N VAL A 423 7.12 -71.37 -4.38
CA VAL A 423 6.65 -72.75 -4.61
C VAL A 423 5.79 -73.15 -3.41
N ILE A 424 4.66 -73.84 -3.58
CA ILE A 424 4.03 -74.22 -4.86
C ILE A 424 3.26 -73.03 -5.45
#